data_AF-A0A7W7Y2Y8-F1
#
_entry.id   AF-A0A7W7Y2Y8-F1
#
_cell.length_a   1.000
_cell.length_b   1.000
_cell.length_c   1.000
_cell.angle_alpha   90.00
_cell.angle_beta   90.00
_cell.angle_gamma   90.00
#
_symmetry.space_group_name_H-M   'P 1'
#
loop_
_entity.id
_entity.type
_entity.pdbx_description
1 polymer ?
#
loop_
_entity_poly.entity_id
_entity_poly.type
_entity_poly.pdbx_seq_one_letter_code
_entity_poly.pdbx_strand_id
1 'polypeptide(L)' 'MKETENKPVSQAGQLMLDSLRESVAEALEKKRRLGQYAVMRQNGKPVIVGDDAPSKKR' A
#
# COMPACT_ATOMS: atom_id res chain seq x y z
N MET A 1 3.32 26.81 -0.17
CA MET A 1 3.17 25.34 -0.03
C MET A 1 1.75 25.11 0.45
N LYS A 2 0.86 24.53 -0.36
CA LYS A 2 -0.54 24.34 0.06
C LYS A 2 -0.57 23.14 0.99
N GLU A 3 -0.75 23.41 2.27
CA GLU A 3 -1.18 22.42 3.26
C GLU A 3 -2.42 21.73 2.68
N THR A 4 -2.32 20.42 2.45
CA THR A 4 -3.49 19.62 2.12
C THR A 4 -4.35 19.62 3.36
N GLU A 5 -5.34 20.51 3.39
CA GLU A 5 -6.36 20.59 4.42
C GLU A 5 -6.94 19.18 4.62
N ASN A 6 -6.58 18.55 5.74
CA ASN A 6 -7.04 17.22 6.12
C ASN A 6 -8.52 17.32 6.52
N LYS A 7 -9.38 17.52 5.51
CA LYS A 7 -10.81 17.47 5.68
C LYS A 7 -11.15 16.09 6.23
N PRO A 8 -11.89 15.99 7.35
CA PRO A 8 -12.37 14.70 7.81
C PRO A 8 -13.18 14.12 6.66
N VAL A 9 -12.69 13.00 6.14
CA VAL A 9 -13.38 12.25 5.11
C VAL A 9 -14.76 11.93 5.69
N SER A 10 -15.83 12.26 4.96
CA SER A 10 -17.19 11.91 5.40
C SER A 10 -17.26 10.41 5.72
N GLN A 11 -18.18 9.97 6.59
CA GLN A 11 -18.27 8.53 6.95
C GLN A 11 -18.26 7.62 5.71
N ALA A 12 -18.93 8.03 4.63
CA ALA A 12 -18.93 7.34 3.35
C ALA A 12 -17.51 7.21 2.74
N GLY A 13 -16.73 8.29 2.74
CA GLY A 13 -15.36 8.23 2.20
C GLY A 13 -14.39 7.44 3.08
N GLN A 14 -14.60 7.37 4.40
CA GLN A 14 -13.81 6.50 5.27
C GLN A 14 -14.11 5.03 4.96
N LEU A 15 -15.39 4.68 4.79
CA LEU A 15 -15.83 3.36 4.33
C LEU A 15 -15.23 2.97 2.98
N MET A 16 -15.24 3.89 2.01
CA MET A 16 -14.61 3.65 0.70
C MET A 16 -13.11 3.43 0.84
N LEU A 17 -12.42 4.24 1.65
CA LEU A 17 -10.99 4.12 1.86
C LEU A 17 -10.63 2.78 2.52
N ASP A 18 -11.42 2.34 3.49
CA ASP A 18 -11.19 1.08 4.19
C ASP A 18 -11.45 -0.13 3.27
N SER A 19 -12.50 -0.09 2.46
CA SER A 19 -12.77 -1.12 1.44
C SER A 19 -11.64 -1.22 0.40
N LEU A 20 -11.10 -0.08 -0.04
CA LEU A 20 -9.95 -0.04 -0.95
C LEU A 20 -8.69 -0.61 -0.29
N ARG A 21 -8.43 -0.25 0.97
CA ARG A 21 -7.29 -0.78 1.74
C ARG A 21 -7.38 -2.28 1.93
N GLU A 22 -8.56 -2.80 2.27
CA GLU A 22 -8.81 -4.23 2.43
C GLU A 22 -8.59 -5.00 1.13
N SER A 23 -9.17 -4.51 0.02
CA SER A 23 -9.02 -5.13 -1.31
C SER A 23 -7.55 -5.21 -1.74
N VAL A 24 -6.80 -4.13 -1.50
CA VAL A 24 -5.35 -4.09 -1.79
C VAL A 24 -4.59 -5.03 -0.86
N ALA A 25 -4.90 -5.04 0.44
CA ALA A 25 -4.26 -5.94 1.40
C ALA A 25 -4.46 -7.41 1.04
N GLU A 26 -5.68 -7.82 0.65
CA GLU A 26 -5.94 -9.18 0.19
C GLU A 26 -5.16 -9.53 -1.09
N ALA A 27 -5.12 -8.61 -2.06
CA ALA A 27 -4.40 -8.84 -3.31
C ALA A 27 -2.90 -9.02 -3.07
N LEU A 28 -2.33 -8.22 -2.18
CA LEU A 28 -0.93 -8.32 -1.77
C LEU A 28 -0.64 -9.59 -1.00
N GLU A 29 -1.55 -10.01 -0.11
CA GLU A 29 -1.42 -11.27 0.62
C GLU A 29 -1.45 -12.49 -0.32
N LYS A 30 -2.36 -12.49 -1.31
CA LYS A 30 -2.42 -13.53 -2.35
C LYS A 30 -1.12 -13.58 -3.15
N LYS A 31 -0.57 -12.42 -3.53
CA LYS A 31 0.72 -12.33 -4.23
C LYS A 31 1.89 -12.82 -3.36
N ARG A 32 1.92 -12.47 -2.07
CA ARG A 32 2.91 -12.95 -1.11
C ARG A 32 2.90 -14.47 -1.00
N ARG A 33 1.72 -15.09 -0.89
CA ARG A 33 1.57 -16.56 -0.82
C ARG A 33 2.05 -17.28 -2.08
N LEU A 34 2.03 -16.62 -3.22
CA LEU A 34 2.59 -17.13 -4.47
C LEU A 34 4.11 -16.94 -4.57
N GLY A 35 4.75 -16.41 -3.52
CA GLY A 35 6.17 -16.07 -3.53
C GLY A 35 6.51 -14.82 -4.34
N GLN A 36 5.53 -13.97 -4.68
CA GLN A 36 5.79 -12.72 -5.41
C GLN A 36 6.03 -11.57 -4.43
N TYR A 37 6.83 -10.59 -4.86
CA TYR A 37 7.03 -9.34 -4.14
C TYR A 37 6.17 -8.21 -4.71
N ALA A 38 5.91 -7.19 -3.89
CA ALA A 38 5.21 -5.99 -4.28
C ALA A 38 6.11 -4.76 -4.07
N VAL A 39 6.03 -3.80 -5.00
CA VAL A 39 6.71 -2.50 -4.89
C VAL A 39 5.66 -1.44 -4.63
N MET A 40 5.74 -0.79 -3.47
CA MET A 40 4.86 0.29 -3.06
C MET A 40 5.66 1.58 -2.91
N ARG A 41 4.99 2.73 -3.00
CA ARG A 41 5.62 4.02 -2.74
C ARG A 41 5.16 4.52 -1.37
N GLN A 42 6.07 4.57 -0.41
CA GLN A 42 5.82 5.09 0.94
C GLN A 42 6.75 6.27 1.20
N ASN A 43 6.23 7.41 1.65
CA ASN A 43 7.01 8.61 1.97
C ASN A 43 7.95 9.05 0.82
N GLY A 44 7.45 8.96 -0.42
CA GLY A 44 8.22 9.30 -1.63
C GLY A 44 9.28 8.27 -2.04
N LYS A 45 9.47 7.18 -1.28
CA LYS A 45 10.47 6.15 -1.55
C LYS A 45 9.81 4.83 -1.98
N PRO A 46 10.41 4.08 -2.91
CA PRO A 46 9.96 2.73 -3.22
C PRO A 46 10.30 1.79 -2.05
N VAL A 47 9.29 1.11 -1.53
CA VAL A 47 9.36 0.07 -0.51
C VAL A 47 8.98 -1.24 -1.17
N ILE A 48 9.88 -2.23 -1.08
CA ILE A 48 9.66 -3.56 -1.64
C ILE A 48 9.29 -4.47 -0.48
N VAL A 49 8.18 -5.20 -0.60
CA VAL A 49 7.66 -6.09 0.44
C VAL A 49 7.39 -7.46 -0.17
N GLY A 50 7.91 -8.52 0.46
CA GLY A 50 7.78 -9.90 0.01
C GLY A 50 9.09 -10.67 0.18
N ASP A 51 9.00 -11.98 0.44
CA ASP A 51 10.17 -12.81 0.75
C ASP A 51 11.10 -13.01 -0.46
N ASP A 52 10.53 -12.96 -1.67
CA ASP A 52 11.27 -12.99 -2.94
C ASP A 52 11.70 -11.59 -3.41
N ALA A 53 11.66 -10.59 -2.53
CA ALA A 53 12.16 -9.27 -2.86
C ALA A 53 13.65 -9.35 -3.16
N PRO A 54 14.14 -8.75 -4.27
CA PRO A 54 15.55 -8.78 -4.59
C PRO A 54 16.34 -8.13 -3.45
N SER A 55 17.21 -8.92 -2.82
CA SER A 55 18.12 -8.39 -1.80
C SER A 55 18.94 -7.28 -2.46
N LYS A 56 18.95 -6.08 -1.86
CA LYS A 56 19.85 -4.99 -2.27
C LYS A 56 21.29 -5.41 -1.94
N LYS A 57 21.88 -6.28 -2.76
CA LYS A 57 23.32 -6.41 -2.90
C LYS A 57 23.72 -5.57 -4.11
N ARG A 58 24.20 -4.36 -3.84
CA ARG A 58 25.19 -3.71 -4.68
C ARG A 58 26.47 -3.65 -3.86
#